data_AF-A0A150NLZ8-F1
#
_entry.id   AF-A0A150NLZ8-F1
#
_cell.length_a   1.000
_cell.length_b   1.000
_cell.length_c   1.000
_cell.angle_alpha   90.00
_cell.angle_beta   90.00
_cell.angle_gamma   90.00
#
_symmetry.space_group_name_H-M   'P 1'
#
loop_
_entity.id
_entity.type
_entity.pdbx_description
1 polymer ?
#
loop_
_entity_poly.entity_id
_entity_poly.type
_entity_poly.pdbx_seq_one_letter_code
_entity_poly.pdbx_strand_id
1 'polypeptide(L)'
;MLKKVQDNDGFWYAAHITGDNGILKIGKMNHIWKNELLSVAQIPNSIENIDPNYKNIIQNTDTNYKRNKPIAYINSSDIESPEDLSKPVASVLVKMSELSFQAFKMAFKDSESRIKLNSTEKKCYKSTIDEISISGGYLDGLAVAFSDEVSTIIGGRGTGKSTLINLIIYCLDKYHYTKEFEKYIDSFAESNLGTGGEVKLTITSYSQNGQQFNISRRYKQNITIRNENGEISDLSIDEILPNLEVYAQNELIEVIKSKKELPNRSKD
;
A
#
# COMPACT_ATOMS: atom_id res chain seq x y z
N MET A 1 25.55 -32.13 -6.21
CA MET A 1 24.61 -31.60 -7.21
C MET A 1 24.56 -30.07 -7.16
N LEU A 2 24.27 -29.46 -6.01
CA LEU A 2 24.15 -27.99 -5.87
C LEU A 2 25.36 -27.20 -6.39
N LYS A 3 26.57 -27.63 -6.00
CA LYS A 3 27.82 -27.02 -6.46
C LYS A 3 27.96 -27.06 -7.99
N LYS A 4 27.59 -28.18 -8.63
CA LYS A 4 27.63 -28.29 -10.10
C LYS A 4 26.66 -27.30 -10.77
N VAL A 5 25.47 -27.10 -10.21
CA VAL A 5 24.51 -26.10 -10.75
C VAL A 5 25.12 -24.71 -10.65
N GLN A 6 25.71 -24.37 -9.51
CA GLN A 6 26.37 -23.08 -9.30
C GLN A 6 27.57 -22.87 -10.24
N ASP A 7 28.42 -23.90 -10.41
CA ASP A 7 29.58 -23.86 -11.30
C ASP A 7 29.17 -23.67 -12.77
N ASN A 8 27.95 -24.04 -13.14
CA ASN A 8 27.37 -23.85 -14.47
C ASN A 8 26.44 -22.62 -14.54
N ASP A 9 26.49 -21.74 -13.54
CA ASP A 9 25.67 -20.53 -13.44
C ASP A 9 24.15 -20.79 -13.55
N GLY A 10 23.73 -22.00 -13.17
CA GLY A 10 22.35 -22.46 -13.24
C GLY A 10 21.47 -21.97 -12.09
N PHE A 11 20.17 -22.22 -12.23
CA PHE A 11 19.17 -21.93 -11.20
C PHE A 11 18.49 -23.23 -10.78
N TRP A 12 18.21 -23.36 -9.48
CA TRP A 12 17.49 -24.51 -8.96
C TRP A 12 16.62 -24.08 -7.77
N TYR A 13 15.61 -24.89 -7.47
CA TYR A 13 14.77 -24.74 -6.31
C TYR A 13 14.44 -26.12 -5.73
N ALA A 14 14.10 -26.17 -4.44
CA ALA A 14 13.58 -27.40 -3.84
C ALA A 14 12.11 -27.56 -4.21
N ALA A 15 11.79 -28.54 -5.05
CA ALA A 15 10.42 -28.83 -5.46
C ALA A 15 9.63 -29.52 -4.33
N HIS A 16 8.32 -29.26 -4.28
CA HIS A 16 7.34 -29.96 -3.43
C HIS A 16 7.80 -30.18 -1.98
N ILE A 17 8.36 -29.16 -1.31
CA ILE A 17 9.07 -29.36 -0.04
C ILE A 17 8.23 -29.98 1.08
N THR A 18 6.91 -29.81 1.02
CA THR A 18 5.91 -30.35 1.96
C THR A 18 5.16 -31.57 1.42
N GLY A 19 5.41 -32.00 0.18
CA GLY A 19 4.78 -33.18 -0.42
C GLY A 19 5.31 -34.49 0.18
N ASP A 20 4.74 -35.63 -0.22
CA ASP A 20 5.11 -36.95 0.32
C ASP A 20 6.60 -37.27 0.23
N ASN A 21 7.22 -36.88 -0.89
CA ASN A 21 8.67 -36.99 -1.11
C ASN A 21 9.40 -35.65 -0.91
N GLY A 22 8.76 -34.71 -0.23
CA GLY A 22 9.32 -33.39 0.06
C GLY A 22 10.40 -33.45 1.13
N ILE A 23 11.40 -32.57 1.00
CA ILE A 23 12.55 -32.53 1.91
C ILE A 23 12.17 -32.27 3.38
N LEU A 24 11.02 -31.64 3.65
CA LEU A 24 10.53 -31.41 5.03
C LEU A 24 9.71 -32.60 5.56
N LYS A 25 9.17 -33.46 4.70
CA LYS A 25 8.34 -34.62 5.10
C LYS A 25 9.14 -35.91 5.23
N ILE A 26 10.13 -36.14 4.36
CA ILE A 26 11.04 -37.29 4.44
C ILE A 26 11.82 -37.32 5.78
N GLY A 27 12.00 -36.14 6.41
CA GLY A 27 12.70 -36.00 7.68
C GLY A 27 14.22 -36.17 7.54
N LYS A 28 14.97 -35.75 8.56
CA LYS A 28 16.46 -35.85 8.65
C LYS A 28 17.25 -35.08 7.57
N MET A 29 16.60 -34.25 6.76
CA MET A 29 17.24 -33.42 5.72
C MET A 29 17.56 -31.98 6.18
N ASN A 30 17.60 -31.73 7.49
CA ASN A 30 17.82 -30.39 8.06
C ASN A 30 19.13 -29.74 7.57
N HIS A 31 20.16 -30.55 7.34
CA HIS A 31 21.44 -30.10 6.81
C HIS A 31 21.34 -29.61 5.35
N ILE A 32 20.45 -30.21 4.54
CA ILE A 32 20.12 -29.73 3.19
C ILE A 32 19.27 -28.46 3.29
N TRP A 33 18.26 -28.47 4.17
CA TRP A 33 17.42 -27.31 4.41
C TRP A 33 18.22 -26.10 4.88
N LYS A 34 19.26 -26.27 5.71
CA LYS A 34 20.10 -25.18 6.21
C LYS A 34 21.24 -24.78 5.26
N ASN A 35 21.43 -25.50 4.15
CA ASN A 35 22.49 -25.21 3.20
C ASN A 35 22.25 -23.84 2.54
N GLU A 36 23.26 -22.97 2.53
CA GLU A 36 23.16 -21.62 1.97
C GLU A 36 22.92 -21.61 0.45
N LEU A 37 23.32 -22.68 -0.25
CA LEU A 37 23.06 -22.83 -1.68
C LEU A 37 21.59 -23.11 -2.01
N LEU A 38 20.79 -23.55 -1.02
CA LEU A 38 19.34 -23.63 -1.14
C LEU A 38 18.75 -22.26 -0.84
N SER A 39 18.40 -21.51 -1.88
CA SER A 39 17.82 -20.17 -1.73
C SER A 39 16.35 -20.08 -2.14
N VAL A 40 15.83 -21.08 -2.86
CA VAL A 40 14.47 -21.07 -3.41
C VAL A 40 13.78 -22.40 -3.15
N ALA A 41 12.52 -22.37 -2.74
CA ALA A 41 11.72 -23.56 -2.51
C ALA A 41 10.27 -23.38 -2.97
N GLN A 42 9.69 -24.44 -3.49
CA GLN A 42 8.30 -24.48 -3.91
C GLN A 42 7.40 -24.83 -2.72
N ILE A 43 6.32 -24.07 -2.57
CA ILE A 43 5.25 -24.36 -1.62
C ILE A 43 3.92 -24.55 -2.36
N PRO A 44 3.01 -25.40 -1.86
CA PRO A 44 1.75 -25.72 -2.54
C PRO A 44 0.72 -24.59 -2.52
N ASN A 45 0.87 -23.59 -1.64
CA ASN A 45 -0.10 -22.51 -1.47
C ASN A 45 0.59 -21.25 -0.89
N SER A 46 -0.19 -20.28 -0.39
CA SER A 46 0.35 -19.14 0.36
C SER A 46 1.01 -19.59 1.68
N ILE A 47 1.89 -18.75 2.23
CA ILE A 47 2.56 -18.99 3.52
C ILE A 47 1.53 -19.12 4.66
N GLU A 48 0.38 -18.45 4.54
CA GLU A 48 -0.68 -18.46 5.55
C GLU A 48 -1.45 -19.78 5.57
N ASN A 49 -1.65 -20.39 4.39
CA ASN A 49 -2.49 -21.56 4.13
C ASN A 49 -1.68 -22.86 3.94
N ILE A 50 -0.44 -22.90 4.41
CA ILE A 50 0.37 -24.12 4.41
C ILE A 50 0.01 -25.02 5.60
N ASP A 51 0.29 -26.32 5.49
CA ASP A 51 0.13 -27.27 6.61
C ASP A 51 0.80 -26.72 7.88
N PRO A 52 0.06 -26.63 9.01
CA PRO A 52 0.56 -26.09 10.27
C PRO A 52 1.88 -26.72 10.75
N ASN A 53 2.13 -27.99 10.43
CA ASN A 53 3.36 -28.69 10.81
C ASN A 53 4.62 -28.07 10.21
N TYR A 54 4.52 -27.40 9.06
CA TYR A 54 5.65 -26.79 8.37
C TYR A 54 5.68 -25.27 8.50
N LYS A 55 4.65 -24.64 9.07
CA LYS A 55 4.49 -23.18 9.12
C LYS A 55 5.67 -22.48 9.82
N ASN A 56 6.11 -23.00 10.97
CA ASN A 56 7.25 -22.42 11.72
C ASN A 56 8.58 -22.58 10.97
N ILE A 57 8.76 -23.66 10.22
CA ILE A 57 9.95 -23.87 9.39
C ILE A 57 9.96 -22.87 8.24
N ILE A 58 8.81 -22.70 7.57
CA ILE A 58 8.66 -21.81 6.42
C ILE A 58 8.79 -20.34 6.81
N GLN A 59 8.25 -19.96 7.97
CA GLN A 59 8.41 -18.62 8.55
C GLN A 59 9.79 -18.41 9.20
N ASN A 60 10.68 -19.41 9.13
CA ASN A 60 12.04 -19.35 9.67
C ASN A 60 12.11 -19.08 11.18
N THR A 61 11.10 -19.52 11.94
CA THR A 61 11.00 -19.36 13.40
C THR A 61 11.41 -20.63 14.17
N ASP A 62 11.34 -21.81 13.54
CA ASP A 62 11.74 -23.09 14.13
C ASP A 62 13.28 -23.16 14.32
N THR A 63 13.74 -23.39 15.55
CA THR A 63 15.17 -23.41 15.90
C THR A 63 15.96 -24.53 15.23
N ASN A 64 15.32 -25.69 14.96
CA ASN A 64 15.96 -26.83 14.32
C ASN A 64 16.17 -26.62 12.82
N TYR A 65 15.42 -25.69 12.21
CA TYR A 65 15.45 -25.38 10.77
C TYR A 65 15.85 -23.93 10.46
N LYS A 66 16.09 -23.11 11.49
CA LYS A 66 16.43 -21.69 11.35
C LYS A 66 17.63 -21.45 10.45
N ARG A 67 17.50 -20.45 9.58
CA ARG A 67 18.50 -20.00 8.60
C ARG A 67 18.83 -18.53 8.82
N ASN A 68 20.06 -18.15 8.51
CA ASN A 68 20.48 -16.74 8.49
C ASN A 68 19.84 -15.99 7.32
N LYS A 69 19.83 -16.62 6.14
CA LYS A 69 19.14 -16.13 4.95
C LYS A 69 17.84 -16.91 4.72
N PRO A 70 16.66 -16.26 4.81
CA PRO A 70 15.38 -16.88 4.50
C PRO A 70 15.35 -17.44 3.07
N ILE A 71 14.50 -18.45 2.86
CA ILE A 71 14.26 -19.04 1.55
C ILE A 71 13.22 -18.20 0.81
N ALA A 72 13.44 -17.98 -0.48
CA ALA A 72 12.43 -17.44 -1.37
C ALA A 72 11.42 -18.53 -1.73
N TYR A 73 10.13 -18.25 -1.51
CA TYR A 73 9.07 -19.20 -1.83
C TYR A 73 8.46 -18.92 -3.20
N ILE A 74 8.17 -19.98 -3.94
CA ILE A 74 7.48 -19.92 -5.23
C ILE A 74 6.28 -20.86 -5.24
N ASN A 75 5.31 -20.54 -6.08
CA ASN A 75 4.34 -21.51 -6.55
C ASN A 75 4.71 -21.91 -7.98
N SER A 76 4.53 -23.19 -8.27
CA SER A 76 4.69 -23.81 -9.59
C SER A 76 3.78 -25.02 -9.53
N SER A 77 2.67 -25.02 -10.26
CA SER A 77 1.90 -26.26 -10.39
C SER A 77 2.54 -27.07 -11.51
N ASP A 78 2.66 -28.37 -11.35
CA ASP A 78 2.99 -29.27 -12.44
C ASP A 78 1.78 -29.29 -13.38
N ILE A 79 1.71 -28.32 -14.30
CA ILE A 79 0.57 -28.10 -15.20
C ILE A 79 0.43 -29.31 -16.13
N GLU A 80 -0.71 -30.00 -16.04
CA GLU A 80 -1.03 -31.16 -16.87
C GLU A 80 -2.06 -30.82 -17.94
N SER A 81 -2.88 -29.79 -17.70
CA SER A 81 -3.94 -29.31 -18.58
C SER A 81 -3.95 -27.78 -18.69
N PRO A 82 -4.40 -27.19 -19.82
CA PRO A 82 -4.52 -25.73 -19.96
C PRO A 82 -5.36 -25.07 -18.84
N GLU A 83 -6.36 -25.78 -18.33
CA GLU A 83 -7.22 -25.31 -17.24
C GLU A 83 -6.44 -25.12 -15.92
N ASP A 84 -5.31 -25.81 -15.73
CA ASP A 84 -4.49 -25.64 -14.52
C ASP A 84 -3.84 -24.26 -14.46
N LEU A 85 -3.62 -23.59 -15.59
CA LEU A 85 -3.02 -22.25 -15.65
C LEU A 85 -3.87 -21.19 -14.95
N SER A 86 -5.19 -21.41 -14.82
CA SER A 86 -6.06 -20.46 -14.13
C SER A 86 -5.95 -20.55 -12.60
N LYS A 87 -5.27 -21.57 -12.05
CA LYS A 87 -5.10 -21.72 -10.61
C LYS A 87 -4.08 -20.70 -10.10
N PRO A 88 -4.34 -19.97 -9.00
CA PRO A 88 -3.37 -19.00 -8.45
C PRO A 88 -1.99 -19.61 -8.12
N VAL A 89 -1.97 -20.89 -7.78
CA VAL A 89 -0.74 -21.64 -7.46
C VAL A 89 0.04 -22.09 -8.71
N ALA A 90 -0.45 -21.79 -9.91
CA ALA A 90 0.19 -22.26 -11.13
C ALA A 90 1.50 -21.54 -11.47
N SER A 91 1.60 -20.28 -11.06
CA SER A 91 2.74 -19.44 -11.37
C SER A 91 3.15 -18.56 -10.19
N VAL A 92 4.25 -17.83 -10.38
CA VAL A 92 4.76 -16.83 -9.46
C VAL A 92 5.10 -15.57 -10.25
N LEU A 93 4.89 -14.39 -9.65
CA LEU A 93 5.26 -13.12 -10.23
C LEU A 93 6.71 -12.79 -9.86
N VAL A 94 7.53 -12.50 -10.87
CA VAL A 94 8.95 -12.18 -10.71
C VAL A 94 9.23 -10.79 -11.30
N LYS A 95 9.56 -9.84 -10.43
CA LYS A 95 9.92 -8.47 -10.82
C LYS A 95 11.40 -8.38 -11.21
N MET A 96 11.65 -8.32 -12.51
CA MET A 96 12.98 -8.21 -13.11
C MET A 96 13.25 -6.80 -13.63
N SER A 97 14.52 -6.39 -13.65
CA SER A 97 14.94 -5.12 -14.27
C SER A 97 14.91 -5.17 -15.80
N GLU A 98 15.13 -6.36 -16.36
CA GLU A 98 15.13 -6.66 -17.79
C GLU A 98 14.79 -8.15 -17.97
N LEU A 99 14.35 -8.55 -19.17
CA LEU A 99 14.05 -9.94 -19.48
C LEU A 99 15.33 -10.73 -19.78
N SER A 100 16.10 -11.03 -18.73
CA SER A 100 17.32 -11.83 -18.84
C SER A 100 17.40 -12.88 -17.72
N PHE A 101 18.09 -14.00 -17.98
CA PHE A 101 18.28 -15.05 -16.97
C PHE A 101 19.09 -14.55 -15.76
N GLN A 102 19.99 -13.58 -15.96
CA GLN A 102 20.73 -12.96 -14.87
C GLN A 102 19.82 -12.09 -13.99
N ALA A 103 18.96 -11.27 -14.59
CA ALA A 103 17.97 -10.48 -13.86
C ALA A 103 16.98 -11.38 -13.10
N PHE A 104 16.58 -12.51 -13.71
CA PHE A 104 15.77 -13.54 -13.04
C PHE A 104 16.46 -14.07 -11.78
N LYS A 105 17.70 -14.54 -11.86
CA LYS A 105 18.45 -15.02 -10.68
C LYS A 105 18.65 -13.95 -9.62
N MET A 106 18.89 -12.70 -10.05
CA MET A 106 19.05 -11.57 -9.14
C MET A 106 17.75 -11.29 -8.38
N ALA A 107 16.58 -11.46 -9.00
CA ALA A 107 15.30 -11.27 -8.33
C ALA A 107 15.13 -12.18 -7.10
N PHE A 108 15.63 -13.41 -7.15
CA PHE A 108 15.62 -14.33 -6.02
C PHE A 108 16.64 -14.03 -4.92
N LYS A 109 17.60 -13.11 -5.14
CA LYS A 109 18.49 -12.64 -4.08
C LYS A 109 17.80 -11.64 -3.16
N ASP A 110 16.81 -10.91 -3.67
CA ASP A 110 15.97 -9.92 -2.98
C ASP A 110 14.49 -10.30 -3.15
N SER A 111 14.14 -11.48 -2.63
CA SER A 111 12.84 -12.09 -2.94
C SER A 111 11.67 -11.35 -2.31
N GLU A 112 11.86 -10.71 -1.17
CA GLU A 112 10.80 -9.98 -0.47
C GLU A 112 10.21 -8.84 -1.31
N SER A 113 11.04 -8.14 -2.09
CA SER A 113 10.59 -7.02 -2.92
C SER A 113 10.29 -7.43 -4.37
N ARG A 114 10.72 -8.63 -4.80
CA ARG A 114 10.70 -9.04 -6.22
C ARG A 114 9.93 -10.31 -6.54
N ILE A 115 9.60 -11.13 -5.55
CA ILE A 115 8.87 -12.39 -5.76
C ILE A 115 7.53 -12.28 -5.05
N LYS A 116 6.44 -12.49 -5.79
CA LYS A 116 5.08 -12.44 -5.24
C LYS A 116 4.30 -13.67 -5.67
N LEU A 117 3.71 -14.38 -4.71
CA LEU A 117 2.81 -15.51 -4.99
C LEU A 117 1.46 -14.94 -5.42
N ASN A 118 0.82 -15.51 -6.46
CA ASN A 118 -0.52 -15.03 -6.82
C ASN A 118 -1.54 -15.31 -5.71
N SER A 119 -1.33 -16.38 -4.93
CA SER A 119 -2.13 -16.71 -3.74
C SER A 119 -1.99 -15.71 -2.58
N THR A 120 -0.98 -14.83 -2.60
CA THR A 120 -0.78 -13.77 -1.59
C THR A 120 -1.50 -12.47 -1.96
N GLU A 121 -2.74 -12.55 -2.45
CA GLU A 121 -3.61 -11.39 -2.63
C GLU A 121 -3.88 -10.70 -1.27
N LYS A 122 -2.94 -9.84 -0.85
CA LYS A 122 -3.33 -8.67 -0.09
C LYS A 122 -3.96 -7.74 -1.11
N LYS A 123 -5.27 -7.56 -1.02
CA LYS A 123 -5.91 -6.35 -1.52
C LYS A 123 -5.25 -5.20 -0.76
N CYS A 124 -4.15 -4.68 -1.29
CA CYS A 124 -3.49 -3.52 -0.75
C CYS A 124 -4.31 -2.35 -1.25
N TYR A 125 -5.40 -2.07 -0.54
CA TYR A 125 -6.13 -0.85 -0.78
C TYR A 125 -5.20 0.31 -0.42
N LYS A 126 -5.35 1.44 -1.11
CA LYS A 126 -4.67 2.67 -0.74
C LYS A 126 -5.74 3.72 -0.51
N SER A 127 -5.49 4.62 0.44
CA SER A 127 -6.36 5.76 0.63
C SER A 127 -6.04 6.81 -0.43
N THR A 128 -7.05 7.24 -1.17
CA THR A 128 -6.90 8.23 -2.26
C THR A 128 -8.03 9.24 -2.21
N ILE A 129 -7.73 10.49 -2.57
CA ILE A 129 -8.74 11.46 -2.99
C ILE A 129 -8.85 11.26 -4.50
N ASP A 130 -9.96 10.69 -4.94
CA ASP A 130 -10.17 10.30 -6.34
C ASP A 130 -10.60 11.50 -7.19
N GLU A 131 -11.47 12.34 -6.63
CA GLU A 131 -12.03 13.49 -7.33
C GLU A 131 -12.35 14.63 -6.35
N ILE A 132 -12.25 15.87 -6.82
CA ILE A 132 -12.85 17.05 -6.20
C ILE A 132 -13.82 17.72 -7.17
N SER A 133 -14.99 18.12 -6.68
CA SER A 133 -15.90 19.02 -7.38
C SER A 133 -16.30 20.20 -6.50
N ILE A 134 -16.42 21.38 -7.11
CA ILE A 134 -16.76 22.63 -6.42
C ILE A 134 -17.92 23.29 -7.16
N SER A 135 -18.94 23.66 -6.40
CA SER A 135 -20.07 24.46 -6.89
C SER A 135 -20.22 25.72 -6.06
N GLY A 136 -20.40 26.85 -6.72
CA GLY A 136 -20.45 28.18 -6.12
C GLY A 136 -19.07 28.80 -5.85
N GLY A 137 -19.06 30.13 -5.82
CA GLY A 137 -17.87 30.90 -5.45
C GLY A 137 -16.81 31.01 -6.57
N TYR A 138 -15.54 31.09 -6.18
CA TYR A 138 -14.43 31.43 -7.07
C TYR A 138 -14.03 30.31 -8.04
N LEU A 139 -14.14 29.04 -7.60
CA LEU A 139 -13.84 27.85 -8.41
C LEU A 139 -15.11 27.13 -8.87
N ASP A 140 -16.21 27.87 -9.07
CA ASP A 140 -17.48 27.31 -9.48
C ASP A 140 -17.36 26.49 -10.79
N GLY A 141 -17.95 25.29 -10.78
CA GLY A 141 -17.93 24.35 -11.90
C GLY A 141 -16.62 23.56 -12.06
N LEU A 142 -15.64 23.74 -11.15
CA LEU A 142 -14.41 22.94 -11.20
C LEU A 142 -14.72 21.48 -10.81
N ALA A 143 -14.30 20.54 -11.64
CA ALA A 143 -14.26 19.11 -11.35
C ALA A 143 -12.92 18.54 -11.82
N VAL A 144 -12.19 17.85 -10.94
CA VAL A 144 -10.84 17.34 -11.21
C VAL A 144 -10.70 15.95 -10.61
N ALA A 145 -10.36 14.98 -11.44
CA ALA A 145 -9.92 13.65 -11.02
C ALA A 145 -8.40 13.66 -10.74
N PHE A 146 -7.99 12.98 -9.67
CA PHE A 146 -6.59 12.85 -9.28
C PHE A 146 -6.04 11.47 -9.65
N SER A 147 -4.73 11.38 -9.86
CA SER A 147 -4.02 10.09 -9.88
C SER A 147 -4.02 9.50 -8.49
N ASP A 148 -4.09 8.17 -8.44
CA ASP A 148 -4.05 7.37 -7.24
C ASP A 148 -2.60 7.25 -6.67
N GLU A 149 -1.62 7.92 -7.29
CA GLU A 149 -0.23 8.04 -6.82
C GLU A 149 0.16 9.50 -6.55
N VAL A 150 0.37 10.31 -7.60
CA VAL A 150 0.88 11.68 -7.47
C VAL A 150 0.17 12.59 -8.46
N SER A 151 -0.47 13.64 -7.92
CA SER A 151 -1.09 14.71 -8.71
C SER A 151 -0.32 16.01 -8.50
N THR A 152 0.03 16.70 -9.59
CA THR A 152 0.73 17.99 -9.55
C THR A 152 -0.13 19.08 -10.18
N ILE A 153 -0.45 20.13 -9.42
CA ILE A 153 -1.27 21.26 -9.88
C ILE A 153 -0.35 22.43 -10.25
N ILE A 154 -0.32 22.82 -11.52
CA ILE A 154 0.56 23.88 -12.06
C ILE A 154 -0.30 24.99 -12.69
N GLY A 155 0.17 26.24 -12.63
CA GLY A 155 -0.53 27.38 -13.21
C GLY A 155 0.04 28.71 -12.74
N GLY A 156 -0.32 29.79 -13.43
CA GLY A 156 0.12 31.16 -13.13
C GLY A 156 -0.32 31.65 -11.74
N ARG A 157 0.16 32.84 -11.34
CA ARG A 157 -0.31 33.47 -10.09
C ARG A 157 -1.81 33.76 -10.18
N GLY A 158 -2.55 33.46 -9.11
CA GLY A 158 -3.98 33.75 -9.05
C GLY A 158 -4.88 32.78 -9.84
N THR A 159 -4.40 31.58 -10.20
CA THR A 159 -5.22 30.56 -10.87
C THR A 159 -5.94 29.60 -9.90
N GLY A 160 -5.99 29.93 -8.59
CA GLY A 160 -6.72 29.13 -7.60
C GLY A 160 -6.05 27.84 -7.09
N LYS A 161 -4.75 27.61 -7.36
CA LYS A 161 -4.05 26.39 -6.90
C LYS A 161 -4.05 26.20 -5.38
N SER A 162 -3.62 27.25 -4.65
CA SER A 162 -3.66 27.25 -3.18
C SER A 162 -5.11 27.22 -2.68
N THR A 163 -6.04 27.79 -3.44
CA THR A 163 -7.47 27.74 -3.14
C THR A 163 -7.99 26.31 -3.14
N LEU A 164 -7.64 25.52 -4.16
CA LEU A 164 -8.04 24.13 -4.27
C LEU A 164 -7.57 23.31 -3.05
N ILE A 165 -6.31 23.47 -2.65
CA ILE A 165 -5.74 22.76 -1.49
C ILE A 165 -6.47 23.16 -0.20
N ASN A 166 -6.68 24.46 0.05
CA ASN A 166 -7.38 24.91 1.25
C ASN A 166 -8.85 24.45 1.29
N LEU A 167 -9.51 24.32 0.14
CA LEU A 167 -10.87 23.80 0.06
C LEU A 167 -10.94 22.29 0.33
N ILE A 168 -9.90 21.52 -0.03
CA ILE A 168 -9.77 20.12 0.40
C ILE A 168 -9.66 20.05 1.93
N ILE A 169 -8.80 20.87 2.54
CA ILE A 169 -8.64 20.97 4.00
C ILE A 169 -9.98 21.31 4.66
N TYR A 170 -10.67 22.32 4.14
CA TYR A 170 -11.98 22.73 4.61
C TYR A 170 -13.02 21.61 4.50
N CYS A 171 -13.10 20.91 3.36
CA CYS A 171 -14.08 19.84 3.17
C CYS A 171 -13.87 18.66 4.12
N LEU A 172 -12.61 18.37 4.45
CA LEU A 172 -12.23 17.27 5.36
C LEU A 172 -12.27 17.68 6.83
N ASP A 173 -12.44 18.96 7.16
CA ASP A 173 -12.43 19.48 8.54
C ASP A 173 -11.14 19.08 9.29
N LYS A 174 -10.02 19.08 8.55
CA LYS A 174 -8.70 18.66 9.05
C LYS A 174 -7.78 19.85 9.22
N TYR A 175 -7.97 20.57 10.30
CA TYR A 175 -7.10 21.68 10.69
C TYR A 175 -5.96 21.15 11.56
N HIS A 176 -4.71 21.47 11.22
CA HIS A 176 -3.60 21.14 12.11
C HIS A 176 -3.44 22.16 13.24
N TYR A 177 -3.06 21.64 14.41
CA TYR A 177 -2.35 22.21 15.56
C TYR A 177 -2.74 23.58 16.16
N THR A 178 -3.46 24.49 15.49
CA THR A 178 -3.80 25.81 16.06
C THR A 178 -5.20 26.30 15.68
N LYS A 179 -5.86 26.98 16.63
CA LYS A 179 -7.15 27.69 16.38
C LYS A 179 -7.02 28.84 15.37
N GLU A 180 -5.80 29.32 15.13
CA GLU A 180 -5.54 30.39 14.17
C GLU A 180 -5.61 29.85 12.74
N PHE A 181 -5.10 28.64 12.51
CA PHE A 181 -5.20 27.99 11.21
C PHE A 181 -6.64 27.63 10.84
N GLU A 182 -7.42 27.12 11.80
CA GLU A 182 -8.85 26.89 11.64
C GLU A 182 -9.58 28.16 11.16
N LYS A 183 -9.38 29.28 11.87
CA LYS A 183 -9.95 30.58 11.47
C LYS A 183 -9.46 31.04 10.09
N TYR A 184 -8.20 30.80 9.76
CA TYR A 184 -7.65 31.13 8.45
C TYR A 184 -8.37 30.34 7.35
N ILE A 185 -8.51 29.02 7.49
CA ILE A 185 -9.20 28.19 6.50
C ILE A 185 -10.68 28.53 6.43
N ASP A 186 -11.34 28.83 7.54
CA ASP A 186 -12.76 29.21 7.54
C ASP A 186 -12.99 30.56 6.84
N SER A 187 -12.14 31.56 7.11
CA SER A 187 -12.15 32.85 6.40
C SER A 187 -11.83 32.68 4.91
N PHE A 188 -10.94 31.74 4.61
CA PHE A 188 -10.60 31.37 3.24
C PHE A 188 -11.80 30.72 2.53
N ALA A 189 -12.52 29.82 3.18
CA ALA A 189 -13.74 29.21 2.66
C ALA A 189 -14.84 30.24 2.45
N GLU A 190 -15.03 31.18 3.38
CA GLU A 190 -15.99 32.29 3.27
C GLU A 190 -15.75 33.13 2.01
N SER A 191 -14.51 33.54 1.78
CA SER A 191 -14.14 34.37 0.65
C SER A 191 -14.19 33.66 -0.71
N ASN A 192 -14.12 32.31 -0.73
CA ASN A 192 -14.02 31.54 -1.97
C ASN A 192 -15.24 30.69 -2.31
N LEU A 193 -16.11 30.33 -1.35
CA LEU A 193 -17.34 29.56 -1.62
C LEU A 193 -18.59 30.46 -1.68
N GLY A 194 -18.51 31.69 -1.16
CA GLY A 194 -19.64 32.62 -1.14
C GLY A 194 -20.86 32.05 -0.39
N THR A 195 -22.06 32.53 -0.75
CA THR A 195 -23.31 32.12 -0.09
C THR A 195 -23.81 30.80 -0.68
N GLY A 196 -23.51 29.69 0.01
CA GLY A 196 -24.04 28.37 -0.33
C GLY A 196 -23.15 27.51 -1.23
N GLY A 197 -21.89 27.91 -1.44
CA GLY A 197 -20.92 27.06 -2.13
C GLY A 197 -20.67 25.74 -1.40
N GLU A 198 -20.35 24.72 -2.18
CA GLU A 198 -20.20 23.33 -1.74
C GLU A 198 -18.92 22.75 -2.35
N VAL A 199 -18.14 22.07 -1.51
CA VAL A 199 -17.03 21.22 -1.94
C VAL A 199 -17.46 19.77 -1.78
N LYS A 200 -17.18 18.94 -2.77
CA LYS A 200 -17.34 17.49 -2.68
C LYS A 200 -16.04 16.80 -3.04
N LEU A 201 -15.72 15.75 -2.29
CA LEU A 201 -14.60 14.86 -2.50
C LEU A 201 -15.11 13.44 -2.66
N THR A 202 -14.61 12.75 -3.66
CA THR A 202 -14.74 11.30 -3.78
C THR A 202 -13.45 10.69 -3.26
N ILE A 203 -13.54 9.75 -2.32
CA ILE A 203 -12.40 9.18 -1.61
C ILE A 203 -12.51 7.67 -1.56
N THR A 204 -11.42 6.97 -1.89
CA THR A 204 -11.26 5.54 -1.62
C THR A 204 -10.53 5.36 -0.29
N SER A 205 -11.03 4.49 0.58
CA SER A 205 -10.48 4.30 1.93
C SER A 205 -9.76 2.96 2.08
N TYR A 206 -8.48 2.98 2.47
CA TYR A 206 -7.77 1.76 2.86
C TYR A 206 -8.34 1.11 4.12
N SER A 207 -8.62 1.91 5.16
CA SER A 207 -9.16 1.43 6.45
C SER A 207 -10.54 0.80 6.31
N GLN A 208 -11.28 1.13 5.25
CA GLN A 208 -12.58 0.55 4.92
C GLN A 208 -12.52 -0.40 3.73
N ASN A 209 -11.42 -1.15 3.59
CA ASN A 209 -11.27 -2.22 2.60
C ASN A 209 -11.52 -1.76 1.15
N GLY A 210 -11.06 -0.56 0.82
CA GLY A 210 -11.18 0.04 -0.50
C GLY A 210 -12.56 0.56 -0.86
N GLN A 211 -13.47 0.71 0.11
CA GLN A 211 -14.75 1.35 -0.13
C GLN A 211 -14.59 2.82 -0.46
N GLN A 212 -15.44 3.30 -1.36
CA GLN A 212 -15.49 4.69 -1.76
C GLN A 212 -16.54 5.48 -0.95
N PHE A 213 -16.23 6.73 -0.67
CA PHE A 213 -17.08 7.67 0.07
C PHE A 213 -17.17 9.00 -0.67
N ASN A 214 -18.35 9.59 -0.64
CA ASN A 214 -18.60 10.96 -1.08
C ASN A 214 -18.67 11.85 0.15
N ILE A 215 -17.69 12.73 0.31
CA ILE A 215 -17.60 13.68 1.40
C ILE A 215 -17.96 15.06 0.86
N SER A 216 -18.97 15.69 1.43
CA SER A 216 -19.42 17.02 0.99
C SER A 216 -19.56 17.98 2.15
N ARG A 217 -19.12 19.22 1.95
CA ARG A 217 -19.31 20.30 2.93
C ARG A 217 -19.76 21.57 2.24
N ARG A 218 -20.92 22.07 2.65
CA ARG A 218 -21.40 23.41 2.28
C ARG A 218 -20.85 24.43 3.25
N TYR A 219 -20.65 25.66 2.78
CA TYR A 219 -20.19 26.74 3.64
C TYR A 219 -21.10 26.90 4.89
N LYS A 220 -20.47 26.93 6.09
CA LYS A 220 -21.13 26.97 7.40
C LYS A 220 -22.06 25.79 7.74
N GLN A 221 -21.96 24.69 7.00
CA GLN A 221 -22.67 23.45 7.31
C GLN A 221 -21.71 22.36 7.79
N ASN A 222 -22.28 21.36 8.45
CA ASN A 222 -21.54 20.16 8.85
C ASN A 222 -21.15 19.35 7.61
N ILE A 223 -20.08 18.56 7.76
CA ILE A 223 -19.70 17.57 6.75
C ILE A 223 -20.83 16.55 6.63
N THR A 224 -21.14 16.15 5.41
CA THR A 224 -21.98 15.00 5.10
C THR A 224 -21.11 13.96 4.40
N ILE A 225 -21.14 12.73 4.91
CA ILE A 225 -20.42 11.59 4.34
C ILE A 225 -21.45 10.60 3.81
N ARG A 226 -21.27 10.13 2.59
CA ARG A 226 -22.10 9.10 1.97
C ARG A 226 -21.26 7.94 1.46
N ASN A 227 -21.80 6.73 1.53
CA ASN A 227 -21.19 5.55 0.92
C ASN A 227 -21.44 5.51 -0.61
N GLU A 228 -20.94 4.48 -1.29
CA GLU A 228 -21.14 4.24 -2.73
C GLU A 228 -22.62 4.18 -3.15
N ASN A 229 -23.51 3.73 -2.26
CA ASN A 229 -24.96 3.66 -2.52
C ASN A 229 -25.67 5.01 -2.33
N GLY A 230 -24.95 6.05 -1.89
CA GLY A 230 -25.49 7.39 -1.63
C GLY A 230 -26.16 7.54 -0.26
N GLU A 231 -26.07 6.52 0.60
CA GLU A 231 -26.61 6.52 1.96
C GLU A 231 -25.67 7.28 2.90
N ILE A 232 -26.24 7.98 3.88
CA ILE A 232 -25.47 8.72 4.88
C ILE A 232 -24.69 7.71 5.75
N SER A 233 -23.41 8.01 5.97
CA SER A 233 -22.52 7.25 6.84
C SER A 233 -22.25 8.03 8.12
N ASP A 234 -22.25 7.34 9.26
CA ASP A 234 -21.90 7.90 10.58
C ASP A 234 -20.38 7.89 10.86
N LEU A 235 -19.58 7.37 9.92
CA LEU A 235 -18.12 7.34 10.03
C LEU A 235 -17.53 8.75 10.06
N SER A 236 -16.46 8.93 10.83
CA SER A 236 -15.65 10.14 10.83
C SER A 236 -14.59 10.15 9.74
N ILE A 237 -14.02 11.32 9.45
CA ILE A 237 -12.91 11.46 8.49
C ILE A 237 -11.67 10.67 8.94
N ASP A 238 -11.39 10.55 10.24
CA ASP A 238 -10.26 9.76 10.75
C ASP A 238 -10.43 8.25 10.53
N GLU A 239 -11.68 7.77 10.52
CA GLU A 239 -11.98 6.37 10.22
C GLU A 239 -11.85 6.07 8.72
N ILE A 240 -12.12 7.05 7.86
CA ILE A 240 -12.05 6.92 6.40
C ILE A 240 -10.62 7.16 5.87
N LEU A 241 -9.96 8.20 6.37
CA LEU A 241 -8.62 8.65 5.97
C LEU A 241 -7.69 8.77 7.20
N PRO A 242 -7.29 7.65 7.80
CA PRO A 242 -6.41 7.67 8.97
C PRO A 242 -5.03 8.24 8.60
N ASN A 243 -4.44 9.00 9.53
CA ASN A 243 -3.12 9.61 9.38
C ASN A 243 -2.98 10.56 8.18
N LEU A 244 -4.07 11.22 7.77
CA LEU A 244 -4.00 12.23 6.73
C LEU A 244 -3.14 13.42 7.18
N GLU A 245 -2.08 13.69 6.42
CA GLU A 245 -1.25 14.87 6.57
C GLU A 245 -1.54 15.85 5.43
N VAL A 246 -2.07 17.04 5.77
CA VAL A 246 -2.25 18.13 4.81
C VAL A 246 -1.31 19.29 5.13
N TYR A 247 -0.78 19.98 4.13
CA TYR A 247 0.10 21.12 4.35
C TYR A 247 -0.30 22.29 3.47
N ALA A 248 -0.78 23.37 4.09
CA ALA A 248 -1.03 24.63 3.39
C ALA A 248 0.27 25.44 3.19
N GLN A 249 0.23 26.40 2.27
CA GLN A 249 1.42 27.18 1.84
C GLN A 249 2.18 27.87 2.99
N ASN A 250 1.49 28.29 4.05
CA ASN A 250 2.11 28.98 5.20
C ASN A 250 2.45 28.02 6.37
N GLU A 251 1.99 26.78 6.30
CA GLU A 251 2.03 25.82 7.42
C GLU A 251 3.38 25.09 7.51
N LEU A 252 4.02 24.82 6.37
CA LEU A 252 5.36 24.22 6.32
C LEU A 252 6.40 25.03 7.10
N ILE A 253 6.27 26.36 7.12
CA ILE A 253 7.18 27.25 7.84
C ILE A 253 6.98 27.11 9.36
N GLU A 254 5.74 26.94 9.82
CA GLU A 254 5.41 26.76 11.24
C GLU A 254 5.80 25.36 11.74
N VAL A 255 5.56 24.32 10.95
CA VAL A 255 5.97 22.93 11.25
C VAL A 255 7.48 22.81 11.40
N ILE A 256 8.25 23.51 10.57
CA ILE A 256 9.73 23.55 10.68
C ILE A 256 10.17 24.31 11.93
N LYS A 257 9.46 25.38 12.32
CA LYS A 257 9.75 26.14 13.53
C LYS A 257 9.42 25.36 14.80
N SER A 258 8.28 24.67 14.85
CA SER A 258 7.87 23.86 16.00
C SER A 258 8.71 22.59 16.18
N LYS A 259 9.19 21.96 15.07
CA LYS A 259 10.14 20.83 15.16
C LYS A 259 11.49 21.20 15.79
N LYS A 260 11.89 22.47 15.76
CA LYS A 260 13.10 22.96 16.47
C LYS A 260 12.91 23.09 17.99
N GLU A 261 11.68 23.05 18.49
CA GLU A 261 11.36 23.21 19.92
C GLU A 261 11.05 21.89 20.63
N LEU A 262 11.15 20.74 19.96
CA LEU A 262 11.09 19.44 20.63
C LEU A 262 12.38 19.21 21.43
N PRO A 263 12.34 19.08 22.77
CA PRO A 263 13.52 18.70 23.53
C PRO A 263 13.95 17.29 23.08
N ASN A 264 15.26 17.12 22.94
CA ASN A 264 15.91 15.83 22.70
C ASN A 264 15.17 14.72 23.46
N ARG A 265 14.44 13.85 22.75
CA ARG A 265 14.02 12.58 23.34
C ARG A 265 15.30 11.82 23.67
N SER A 266 15.53 11.65 24.96
CA SER A 266 16.56 10.81 25.53
C SER A 266 16.51 9.44 24.86
N LYS A 267 17.68 8.99 24.42
CA LYS A 267 17.94 7.57 24.16
C LYS A 267 17.82 6.85 25.50
N ASP A 268 16.88 5.94 25.60
CA ASP A 268 16.94 4.74 26.43
C ASP A 268 16.38 3.57 25.61
#